data_AF-X6M5F3-F1
#
_entry.id   AF-X6M5F3-F1
#
_cell.length_a   1.000
_cell.length_b   1.000
_cell.length_c   1.000
_cell.angle_alpha   90.00
_cell.angle_beta   90.00
_cell.angle_gamma   90.00
#
_symmetry.space_group_name_H-M   'P 1'
#
loop_
_entity.id
_entity.type
_entity.pdbx_description
1 polymer ?
#
loop_
_entity_poly.entity_id
_entity_poly.type
_entity_poly.pdbx_seq_one_letter_code
_entity_poly.pdbx_strand_id
1 'polypeptide(L)'
;MKNVISSEFETVYIPKGLCVLSHYPFFNGFSVFLNHIYRVSCSPANSVPLEKYVSHFVHNVPLPLAGHPGVIYRLGLNNIKFCLSHEFDLPTLNFSLQILFRCLEIEDVITLFGLVLMERKIVLVSKHYHIITPVAEAIRALIYPFQWKYTCLVAFFFFFFLQNAMFRFFIPVLPEKLKAYLEAIVPFIVGMHRSFYDEVFLADDVMNIVSFSLVSLPTFFKTK
;
A
#
# COMPACT_ATOMS: atom_id res chain seq x y z
N MET A 1 19.70 -2.43 -13.73
CA MET A 1 20.75 -3.17 -12.99
C MET A 1 20.91 -4.62 -13.49
N LYS A 2 21.85 -4.86 -14.41
CA LYS A 2 22.33 -6.21 -14.74
C LYS A 2 23.61 -6.45 -13.94
N ASN A 3 23.56 -7.35 -12.95
CA ASN A 3 24.79 -7.90 -12.37
C ASN A 3 24.86 -9.34 -12.84
N VAL A 4 25.74 -9.56 -13.82
CA VAL A 4 26.11 -10.88 -14.28
C VAL A 4 27.09 -11.41 -13.24
N ILE A 5 26.71 -12.44 -12.49
CA ILE A 5 27.69 -13.24 -11.75
C ILE A 5 28.17 -14.28 -12.76
N SER A 6 29.28 -13.99 -13.44
CA SER A 6 29.91 -14.94 -14.36
C SER A 6 30.82 -15.87 -13.56
N SER A 7 30.25 -16.90 -12.96
CA SER A 7 30.90 -18.21 -12.90
C SER A 7 30.46 -18.98 -14.16
N GLU A 8 31.29 -19.88 -14.68
CA GLU A 8 31.13 -20.59 -15.97
C GLU A 8 29.86 -21.46 -16.15
N PHE A 9 28.76 -21.21 -15.43
CA PHE A 9 27.54 -22.00 -15.44
C PHE A 9 26.31 -21.06 -15.44
N GLU A 10 25.38 -21.35 -16.35
CA GLU A 10 23.97 -20.91 -16.44
C GLU A 10 23.59 -19.50 -15.93
N THR A 11 23.06 -18.67 -16.83
CA THR A 11 22.49 -17.37 -16.46
C THR A 11 21.22 -17.56 -15.62
N VAL A 12 21.34 -17.49 -14.30
CA VAL A 12 20.19 -17.51 -13.37
C VAL A 12 19.61 -16.10 -13.23
N TYR A 13 18.31 -15.97 -13.50
CA TYR A 13 17.57 -14.72 -13.31
C TYR A 13 16.99 -14.66 -11.90
N ILE A 14 17.32 -13.61 -11.14
CA ILE A 14 16.76 -13.35 -9.81
C ILE A 14 15.88 -12.10 -9.87
N PRO A 15 14.64 -12.14 -9.36
CA PRO A 15 13.78 -10.96 -9.31
C PRO A 15 14.37 -9.90 -8.37
N LYS A 16 14.41 -8.64 -8.83
CA LYS A 16 14.86 -7.48 -8.04
C LYS A 16 13.70 -6.51 -7.88
N GLY A 17 13.52 -5.99 -6.66
CA GLY A 17 12.51 -4.98 -6.33
C GLY A 17 13.15 -3.71 -5.79
N LEU A 18 12.51 -2.57 -6.05
CA LEU A 18 12.84 -1.29 -5.41
C LEU A 18 11.70 -0.93 -4.45
N CYS A 19 12.04 -0.52 -3.23
CA CYS A 19 11.06 -0.18 -2.20
C CYS A 19 11.49 1.10 -1.48
N VAL A 20 10.51 1.96 -1.16
CA VAL A 20 10.68 3.08 -0.25
C VAL A 20 9.86 2.79 1.00
N LEU A 21 10.53 2.81 2.15
CA LEU A 21 9.89 2.73 3.46
C LEU A 21 9.80 4.15 4.04
N SER A 22 8.60 4.54 4.44
CA SER A 22 8.35 5.88 5.00
C SER A 22 7.25 5.82 6.05
N HIS A 23 7.34 6.71 7.04
CA HIS A 23 6.25 6.95 8.00
C HIS A 23 5.07 7.72 7.37
N TYR A 24 5.27 8.39 6.24
CA TYR A 24 4.25 9.19 5.59
C TYR A 24 3.61 8.44 4.40
N PRO A 25 2.28 8.47 4.24
CA PRO A 25 1.57 7.73 3.20
C PRO A 25 1.57 8.45 1.83
N PHE A 26 2.73 8.84 1.32
CA PHE A 26 2.88 9.53 0.02
C PHE A 26 2.92 8.56 -1.18
N PHE A 27 1.93 7.66 -1.27
CA PHE A 27 1.92 6.53 -2.23
C PHE A 27 2.19 6.93 -3.68
N ASN A 28 1.47 7.93 -4.21
CA ASN A 28 1.67 8.40 -5.59
C ASN A 28 3.07 9.00 -5.79
N GLY A 29 3.51 9.85 -4.85
CA GLY A 29 4.83 10.47 -4.92
C GLY A 29 5.98 9.46 -4.93
N PHE A 30 5.92 8.46 -4.04
CA PHE A 30 6.91 7.38 -4.02
C PHE A 30 6.85 6.50 -5.28
N SER A 31 5.66 6.26 -5.83
CA SER A 31 5.51 5.49 -7.07
C SER A 31 6.17 6.21 -8.26
N VAL A 32 5.99 7.53 -8.38
CA VAL A 32 6.65 8.34 -9.41
C VAL A 32 8.16 8.34 -9.22
N PHE A 33 8.64 8.48 -7.98
CA PHE A 33 10.07 8.43 -7.65
C PHE A 33 10.69 7.07 -8.01
N LEU A 34 10.10 5.97 -7.54
CA LEU A 34 10.57 4.60 -7.81
C LEU A 34 10.59 4.29 -9.31
N ASN A 35 9.55 4.69 -10.06
CA ASN A 35 9.53 4.53 -11.52
C ASN A 35 10.64 5.32 -12.21
N HIS A 36 10.94 6.53 -11.73
CA HIS A 36 12.05 7.31 -12.26
C HIS A 36 13.39 6.64 -11.99
N ILE A 37 13.65 6.21 -10.76
CA ILE A 37 14.88 5.48 -10.40
C ILE A 37 15.02 4.21 -11.24
N TYR A 38 13.93 3.45 -11.40
CA TYR A 38 13.92 2.26 -12.25
C TYR A 38 14.32 2.58 -13.69
N ARG A 39 13.69 3.59 -14.31
CA ARG A 39 14.02 4.03 -15.68
C ARG A 39 15.48 4.47 -15.79
N VAL A 40 15.99 5.24 -14.83
CA VAL A 40 17.39 5.68 -14.79
C VAL A 40 18.33 4.49 -14.69
N SER A 41 17.99 3.47 -13.89
CA SER A 41 18.81 2.26 -13.69
C SER A 41 18.89 1.32 -14.89
N CYS A 42 17.96 1.47 -15.84
CA CYS A 42 17.91 0.69 -17.08
C CYS A 42 18.56 1.44 -18.26
N SER A 43 18.72 2.75 -18.14
CA SER A 43 19.31 3.60 -19.18
C SER A 43 20.82 3.77 -18.95
N PRO A 44 21.68 3.22 -19.84
CA PRO A 44 23.13 3.26 -19.68
C PRO A 44 23.75 4.64 -19.97
N ALA A 45 22.98 5.57 -20.54
CA ALA A 45 23.44 6.88 -21.00
C ALA A 45 23.32 8.01 -19.95
N ASN A 46 22.92 7.69 -18.71
CA ASN A 46 22.73 8.71 -17.68
C ASN A 46 24.06 9.12 -17.05
N SER A 47 24.37 10.43 -17.09
CA SER A 47 25.57 11.01 -16.49
C SER A 47 25.51 11.11 -14.97
N VAL A 48 24.31 11.02 -14.38
CA VAL A 48 24.10 11.17 -12.94
C VAL A 48 23.95 9.79 -12.29
N PRO A 49 24.76 9.46 -11.27
CA PRO A 49 24.66 8.20 -10.55
C PRO A 49 23.34 8.11 -9.76
N LEU A 50 22.78 6.90 -9.64
CA LEU A 50 21.49 6.65 -8.97
C LEU A 50 21.51 7.08 -7.50
N GLU A 51 22.67 6.96 -6.85
CA GLU A 51 22.92 7.33 -5.46
C GLU A 51 22.70 8.83 -5.24
N LYS A 52 22.96 9.67 -6.25
CA LYS A 52 22.75 11.11 -6.14
C LYS A 52 21.26 11.47 -6.13
N TYR A 53 20.43 10.73 -6.87
CA TYR A 53 18.98 10.91 -6.82
C TYR A 53 18.43 10.50 -5.44
N VAL A 54 18.91 9.37 -4.90
CA VAL A 54 18.50 8.89 -3.57
C VAL A 54 18.97 9.86 -2.48
N SER A 55 20.24 10.28 -2.50
CA SER A 55 20.80 11.24 -1.54
C SER A 55 20.05 12.55 -1.56
N HIS A 56 19.77 13.09 -2.76
CA HIS A 56 18.97 14.32 -2.87
C HIS A 56 17.56 14.14 -2.31
N PHE A 57 16.90 13.02 -2.62
CA PHE A 57 15.56 12.74 -2.12
C PHE A 57 15.51 12.63 -0.59
N VAL A 58 16.48 11.96 0.02
CA VAL A 58 16.50 11.71 1.47
C VAL A 58 16.97 12.93 2.27
N HIS A 59 18.00 13.63 1.78
CA HIS A 59 18.67 14.68 2.55
C HIS A 59 18.28 16.10 2.17
N ASN A 60 17.85 16.33 0.92
CA ASN A 60 17.65 17.69 0.41
C ASN A 60 16.19 18.04 0.18
N VAL A 61 15.29 17.05 0.10
CA VAL A 61 13.84 17.31 0.01
C VAL A 61 13.29 17.53 1.41
N PRO A 62 12.81 18.74 1.75
CA PRO A 62 12.24 18.97 3.06
C PRO A 62 10.92 18.21 3.23
N LEU A 63 10.63 17.80 4.46
CA LEU A 63 9.33 17.24 4.78
C LEU A 63 8.26 18.34 4.73
N PRO A 64 7.08 18.09 4.15
CA PRO A 64 5.98 19.04 4.19
C PRO A 64 5.52 19.27 5.63
N LEU A 65 5.15 20.51 5.94
CA LEU A 65 4.51 20.88 7.19
C LEU A 65 2.98 20.74 7.05
N ALA A 66 2.30 20.31 8.11
CA ALA A 66 0.85 20.18 8.12
C ALA A 66 0.17 21.54 7.90
N GLY A 67 -0.86 21.60 7.06
CA GLY A 67 -1.61 22.84 6.75
C GLY A 67 -0.89 23.82 5.82
N HIS A 68 0.32 23.51 5.34
CA HIS A 68 1.04 24.31 4.36
C HIS A 68 0.78 23.83 2.92
N PRO A 69 1.04 24.66 1.88
CA PRO A 69 0.78 24.32 0.48
C PRO A 69 1.54 23.09 -0.06
N GLY A 70 2.48 22.54 0.72
CA GLY A 70 3.26 21.35 0.41
C GLY A 70 4.62 21.65 -0.20
N VAL A 71 5.43 20.59 -0.35
CA VAL A 71 6.77 20.63 -0.94
C VAL A 71 6.70 20.07 -2.36
N ILE A 72 7.25 20.81 -3.32
CA ILE A 72 7.35 20.37 -4.72
C ILE A 72 8.76 19.83 -4.95
N TYR A 73 8.86 18.53 -5.19
CA TYR A 73 10.08 17.86 -5.58
C TYR A 73 10.11 17.66 -7.10
N ARG A 74 11.11 18.26 -7.77
CA ARG A 74 11.29 18.14 -9.22
C ARG A 74 12.25 16.99 -9.55
N LEU A 75 11.78 16.04 -10.34
CA LEU A 75 12.52 14.85 -10.72
C LEU A 75 12.50 14.68 -12.25
N GLY A 76 13.53 15.22 -12.91
CA GLY A 76 13.57 15.33 -14.37
C GLY A 76 12.43 16.21 -14.88
N LEU A 77 11.52 15.65 -15.67
CA LEU A 77 10.32 16.33 -16.18
C LEU A 77 9.10 16.18 -15.27
N ASN A 78 9.18 15.36 -14.22
CA ASN A 78 8.07 15.11 -13.32
C ASN A 78 8.15 16.03 -12.10
N ASN A 79 7.00 16.57 -11.69
CA ASN A 79 6.88 17.32 -10.43
C ASN A 79 6.05 16.49 -9.45
N ILE A 80 6.65 16.11 -8.32
CA ILE A 80 5.99 15.40 -7.24
C ILE A 80 5.63 16.41 -6.15
N LYS A 81 4.36 16.46 -5.76
CA LYS A 81 3.90 17.32 -4.68
C LYS A 81 3.67 16.49 -3.41
N PHE A 82 4.31 16.87 -2.32
CA PHE A 82 4.10 16.29 -0.99
C PHE A 82 3.32 17.26 -0.13
N CYS A 83 2.18 16.84 0.43
CA CYS A 83 1.32 17.67 1.26
C CYS A 83 0.89 16.89 2.51
N LEU A 84 0.76 17.60 3.63
CA LEU A 84 0.12 17.09 4.84
C LEU A 84 -1.06 17.98 5.18
N SER A 85 -2.20 17.36 5.47
CA SER A 85 -3.41 18.05 5.92
C SER A 85 -3.25 18.51 7.35
N HIS A 86 -3.95 19.60 7.71
CA HIS A 86 -4.12 19.96 9.10
C HIS A 86 -5.06 18.97 9.80
N GLU A 87 -4.99 18.87 11.13
CA GLU A 87 -5.79 17.91 11.93
C GLU A 87 -7.31 18.09 11.80
N PHE A 88 -7.76 19.29 11.41
CA PHE A 88 -9.17 19.66 11.27
C PHE A 88 -9.63 19.71 9.81
N ASP A 89 -8.70 19.52 8.87
CA ASP A 89 -9.03 19.48 7.44
C ASP A 89 -9.37 18.05 7.03
N LEU A 90 -10.12 17.93 5.93
CA LEU A 90 -10.29 16.65 5.26
C LEU A 90 -8.91 16.05 4.91
N PRO A 91 -8.70 14.75 5.13
CA PRO A 91 -7.43 14.11 4.87
C PRO A 91 -7.11 14.19 3.38
N THR A 92 -5.93 14.70 3.05
CA THR A 92 -5.41 14.79 1.70
C THR A 92 -5.09 13.37 1.24
N LEU A 93 -5.92 12.84 0.36
CA LEU A 93 -5.73 11.52 -0.22
C LEU A 93 -4.62 11.57 -1.26
N ASN A 94 -3.50 10.90 -0.98
CA ASN A 94 -2.39 10.73 -1.92
C ASN A 94 -2.62 9.58 -2.92
N PHE A 95 -3.86 9.10 -3.03
CA PHE A 95 -4.28 8.00 -3.88
C PHE A 95 -5.74 8.23 -4.33
N SER A 96 -6.15 7.56 -5.41
CA SER A 96 -7.49 7.71 -5.96
C SER A 96 -8.47 6.72 -5.33
N LEU A 97 -9.61 7.21 -4.83
CA LEU A 97 -10.74 6.37 -4.39
C LEU A 97 -11.39 5.62 -5.55
N GLN A 98 -11.14 6.03 -6.79
CA GLN A 98 -11.71 5.38 -7.98
C GLN A 98 -11.35 3.89 -8.06
N ILE A 99 -10.20 3.48 -7.50
CA ILE A 99 -9.79 2.08 -7.49
C ILE A 99 -10.79 1.20 -6.74
N LEU A 100 -11.44 1.72 -5.69
CA LEU A 100 -12.43 1.00 -4.91
C LEU A 100 -13.65 0.66 -5.78
N PHE A 101 -14.23 1.69 -6.41
CA PHE A 101 -15.41 1.57 -7.26
C PHE A 101 -15.13 0.91 -8.62
N ARG A 102 -13.86 0.74 -9.00
CA ARG A 102 -13.46 -0.08 -10.16
C ARG A 102 -13.31 -1.57 -9.82
N CYS A 103 -13.12 -1.88 -8.54
CA CYS A 103 -12.86 -3.24 -8.08
C CYS A 103 -14.09 -3.91 -7.46
N LEU A 104 -15.00 -3.10 -6.89
CA LEU A 104 -16.18 -3.55 -6.15
C LEU A 104 -17.42 -2.83 -6.69
N GLU A 105 -18.55 -3.54 -6.71
CA GLU A 105 -19.85 -2.93 -6.98
C GLU A 105 -20.29 -2.07 -5.80
N ILE A 106 -21.25 -1.17 -6.02
CA ILE A 106 -21.69 -0.22 -4.99
C ILE A 106 -22.27 -0.95 -3.77
N GLU A 107 -23.00 -2.04 -4.00
CA GLU A 107 -23.58 -2.87 -2.94
C GLU A 107 -22.50 -3.50 -2.05
N ASP A 108 -21.44 -4.02 -2.66
CA ASP A 108 -20.29 -4.56 -1.94
C ASP A 108 -19.53 -3.49 -1.17
N VAL A 109 -19.38 -2.29 -1.75
CA VAL A 109 -18.73 -1.16 -1.07
C VAL A 109 -19.52 -0.74 0.17
N ILE A 110 -20.85 -0.68 0.09
CA ILE A 110 -21.71 -0.35 1.24
C ILE A 110 -21.61 -1.44 2.30
N THR A 111 -21.64 -2.71 1.90
CA THR A 111 -21.51 -3.86 2.81
C THR A 111 -20.16 -3.83 3.52
N LEU A 112 -19.09 -3.65 2.76
CA LEU A 112 -17.73 -3.54 3.29
C LEU A 112 -17.57 -2.35 4.23
N PHE A 113 -18.13 -1.20 3.88
CA PHE A 113 -18.16 -0.02 4.75
C PHE A 113 -18.88 -0.33 6.07
N GLY A 114 -20.04 -1.00 6.02
CA GLY A 114 -20.77 -1.45 7.20
C GLY A 114 -19.98 -2.43 8.07
N LEU A 115 -19.32 -3.42 7.45
CA LEU A 115 -18.46 -4.38 8.15
C LEU A 115 -17.31 -3.69 8.88
N VAL A 116 -16.71 -2.66 8.26
CA VAL A 116 -15.66 -1.86 8.89
C VAL A 116 -16.24 -1.09 10.07
N LEU A 117 -17.36 -0.37 9.92
CA LEU A 117 -17.97 0.37 11.04
C LEU A 117 -18.39 -0.55 12.21
N MET A 118 -18.76 -1.79 11.92
CA MET A 118 -19.11 -2.82 12.91
C MET A 118 -17.90 -3.57 13.46
N GLU A 119 -16.69 -3.15 13.09
CA GLU A 119 -15.44 -3.71 13.59
C GLU A 119 -15.35 -5.22 13.41
N ARG A 120 -15.76 -5.71 12.24
CA ARG A 120 -15.69 -7.15 11.93
C ARG A 120 -14.30 -7.55 11.46
N LYS A 121 -13.99 -8.85 11.51
CA LYS A 121 -12.81 -9.43 10.86
C LYS A 121 -13.06 -9.47 9.36
N ILE A 122 -12.22 -8.77 8.59
CA ILE A 122 -12.39 -8.58 7.15
C ILE A 122 -11.11 -9.05 6.44
N VAL A 123 -11.30 -9.94 5.47
CA VAL A 123 -10.22 -10.38 4.57
C VAL A 123 -10.51 -9.90 3.16
N LEU A 124 -9.65 -9.02 2.67
CA LEU A 124 -9.64 -8.49 1.32
C LEU A 124 -8.84 -9.44 0.41
N VAL A 125 -9.48 -10.09 -0.56
CA VAL A 125 -8.83 -11.08 -1.42
C VAL A 125 -8.78 -10.60 -2.86
N SER A 126 -7.60 -10.64 -3.46
CA SER A 126 -7.46 -10.39 -4.89
C SER A 126 -6.41 -11.26 -5.58
N LYS A 127 -6.55 -11.44 -6.91
CA LYS A 127 -5.52 -12.02 -7.78
C LYS A 127 -4.34 -11.07 -8.03
N HIS A 128 -4.46 -9.80 -7.65
CA HIS A 128 -3.47 -8.77 -7.98
C HIS A 128 -3.03 -8.03 -6.72
N TYR A 129 -1.80 -8.27 -6.24
CA TYR A 129 -1.28 -7.62 -5.03
C TYR A 129 -1.34 -6.08 -5.08
N HIS A 130 -1.11 -5.50 -6.25
CA HIS A 130 -1.04 -4.04 -6.42
C HIS A 130 -2.38 -3.33 -6.19
N ILE A 131 -3.52 -4.03 -6.25
CA ILE A 131 -4.84 -3.42 -6.00
C ILE A 131 -5.31 -3.56 -4.55
N ILE A 132 -4.75 -4.50 -3.79
CA ILE A 132 -5.20 -4.79 -2.42
C ILE A 132 -4.93 -3.58 -1.51
N THR A 133 -3.70 -3.06 -1.51
CA THR A 133 -3.33 -1.90 -0.67
C THR A 133 -4.16 -0.65 -1.02
N PRO A 134 -4.30 -0.23 -2.29
CA PRO A 134 -5.13 0.92 -2.64
C PRO A 134 -6.60 0.77 -2.25
N VAL A 135 -7.18 -0.42 -2.40
CA VAL A 135 -8.57 -0.69 -1.99
C VAL A 135 -8.69 -0.59 -0.46
N ALA A 136 -7.79 -1.23 0.29
CA ALA A 136 -7.77 -1.18 1.75
C ALA A 136 -7.63 0.26 2.29
N GLU A 137 -6.72 1.05 1.70
CA GLU A 137 -6.53 2.46 2.04
C GLU A 137 -7.74 3.33 1.66
N ALA A 138 -8.41 3.04 0.54
CA ALA A 138 -9.63 3.73 0.14
C ALA A 138 -10.77 3.53 1.14
N ILE A 139 -10.98 2.29 1.59
CA ILE A 139 -12.00 2.00 2.61
C ILE A 139 -11.66 2.70 3.92
N ARG A 140 -10.38 2.70 4.33
CA ARG A 140 -9.91 3.41 5.52
C ARG A 140 -10.10 4.93 5.40
N ALA A 141 -9.99 5.50 4.20
CA ALA A 141 -10.27 6.91 3.99
C ALA A 141 -11.78 7.24 4.07
N LEU A 142 -12.66 6.32 3.65
CA LEU A 142 -14.11 6.53 3.69
C LEU A 142 -14.68 6.60 5.10
N ILE A 143 -14.04 5.98 6.09
CA ILE A 143 -14.51 6.01 7.48
C ILE A 143 -14.15 7.30 8.23
N TYR A 144 -13.47 8.27 7.61
CA TYR A 144 -13.20 9.57 8.22
C TYR A 144 -14.49 10.20 8.78
N PRO A 145 -14.51 10.73 10.02
CA PRO A 145 -13.37 11.03 10.91
C PRO A 145 -12.89 9.86 11.78
N PHE A 146 -13.51 8.67 11.70
CA PHE A 146 -13.04 7.50 12.43
C PHE A 146 -11.70 7.02 11.88
N GLN A 147 -10.84 6.55 12.78
CA GLN A 147 -9.52 6.05 12.43
C GLN A 147 -9.41 4.56 12.75
N TRP A 148 -9.13 3.76 11.71
CA TRP A 148 -8.56 2.44 11.90
C TRP A 148 -7.07 2.60 12.21
N LYS A 149 -6.68 2.54 13.49
CA LYS A 149 -5.30 2.79 13.88
C LYS A 149 -4.38 1.69 13.36
N TYR A 150 -3.26 2.08 12.74
CA TYR A 150 -2.18 1.17 12.36
C TYR A 150 -1.52 0.61 13.63
N THR A 151 -1.52 -0.71 13.81
CA THR A 151 -0.65 -1.36 14.80
C THR A 151 0.47 -2.07 14.05
N CYS A 152 1.67 -1.48 14.06
CA CYS A 152 2.88 -2.08 13.48
C CYS A 152 3.56 -3.00 14.50
N LEU A 153 3.78 -4.26 14.13
CA LEU A 153 4.26 -5.35 14.98
C LEU A 153 5.79 -5.35 15.18
N VAL A 154 6.34 -4.31 15.81
CA VAL A 154 7.73 -4.38 16.33
C VAL A 154 7.83 -3.99 17.81
N ALA A 155 6.80 -3.36 18.40
CA ALA A 155 6.81 -2.97 19.81
C ALA A 155 5.97 -3.87 20.75
N PHE A 156 5.34 -4.92 20.22
CA PHE A 156 4.22 -5.57 20.91
C PHE A 156 4.59 -6.60 22.00
N PHE A 157 5.88 -6.84 22.25
CA PHE A 157 6.28 -7.64 23.42
C PHE A 157 6.44 -6.81 24.69
N PHE A 158 6.47 -5.47 24.61
CA PHE A 158 6.75 -4.60 25.77
C PHE A 158 5.52 -3.87 26.33
N PHE A 159 4.41 -3.82 25.60
CA PHE A 159 3.20 -3.10 26.01
C PHE A 159 2.03 -4.05 26.37
N PHE A 160 2.35 -5.20 26.97
CA PHE A 160 1.37 -6.20 27.40
C PHE A 160 0.60 -5.80 28.66
N PHE A 161 0.87 -4.62 29.23
CA PHE A 161 0.29 -4.23 30.50
C PHE A 161 0.22 -2.70 30.56
N LEU A 162 -0.84 -2.10 29.99
CA LEU A 162 -1.52 -0.90 30.51
C LEU A 162 -2.45 -0.29 29.45
N GLN A 163 -3.71 -0.16 29.84
CA GLN A 163 -4.78 0.65 29.26
C GLN A 163 -5.43 0.12 27.96
N ASN A 164 -6.68 -0.35 28.10
CA ASN A 164 -7.86 -0.24 27.23
C ASN A 164 -7.70 0.41 25.83
N ALA A 165 -6.73 -0.04 25.04
CA ALA A 165 -6.63 0.27 23.63
C ALA A 165 -7.42 -0.82 22.91
N MET A 166 -8.52 -0.44 22.28
CA MET A 166 -9.23 -1.32 21.37
C MET A 166 -8.31 -1.61 20.18
N PHE A 167 -7.59 -2.74 20.25
CA PHE A 167 -6.61 -3.13 19.25
C PHE A 167 -7.31 -3.49 17.95
N ARG A 168 -6.92 -2.84 16.85
CA ARG A 168 -7.39 -3.12 15.50
C ARG A 168 -6.16 -3.37 14.63
N PHE A 169 -6.16 -4.44 13.85
CA PHE A 169 -5.08 -4.70 12.91
C PHE A 169 -5.44 -4.21 11.51
N PHE A 170 -4.44 -3.64 10.83
CA PHE A 170 -4.53 -3.27 9.42
C PHE A 170 -3.25 -3.75 8.73
N ILE A 171 -3.39 -4.79 7.90
CA ILE A 171 -2.28 -5.37 7.15
C ILE A 171 -2.70 -5.37 5.67
N PRO A 172 -2.32 -4.37 4.88
CA PRO A 172 -2.84 -4.23 3.52
C PRO A 172 -2.40 -5.37 2.60
N VAL A 173 -1.27 -6.03 2.87
CA VAL A 173 -0.88 -7.29 2.22
C VAL A 173 -0.22 -8.19 3.26
N LEU A 174 -0.82 -9.35 3.52
CA LEU A 174 -0.31 -10.37 4.42
C LEU A 174 0.67 -11.29 3.67
N PRO A 175 1.94 -11.36 4.11
CA PRO A 175 2.87 -12.38 3.64
C PRO A 175 2.42 -13.76 4.09
N GLU A 176 2.71 -14.78 3.28
CA GLU A 176 2.32 -16.16 3.53
C GLU A 176 2.77 -16.70 4.90
N LYS A 177 3.97 -16.33 5.34
CA LYS A 177 4.55 -16.78 6.61
C LYS A 177 3.82 -16.24 7.85
N LEU A 178 2.92 -15.27 7.67
CA LEU A 178 2.18 -14.60 8.74
C LEU A 178 0.68 -14.96 8.73
N LYS A 179 0.30 -16.10 8.14
CA LYS A 179 -1.10 -16.60 8.14
C LYS A 179 -1.70 -16.76 9.54
N ALA A 180 -0.89 -17.12 10.54
CA ALA A 180 -1.32 -17.28 11.93
C ALA A 180 -2.01 -16.03 12.53
N TYR A 181 -1.78 -14.85 11.96
CA TYR A 181 -2.45 -13.62 12.40
C TYR A 181 -3.95 -13.57 12.06
N LEU A 182 -4.44 -14.43 11.16
CA LEU A 182 -5.86 -14.52 10.81
C LEU A 182 -6.69 -15.13 11.96
N GLU A 183 -6.05 -15.92 12.83
CA GLU A 183 -6.66 -16.52 14.01
C GLU A 183 -6.83 -15.51 15.16
N ALA A 184 -6.44 -14.24 14.95
CA ALA A 184 -6.55 -13.20 15.96
C ALA A 184 -8.02 -13.03 16.40
N ILE A 185 -8.23 -12.97 17.72
CA ILE A 185 -9.56 -12.80 18.34
C ILE A 185 -10.11 -11.37 18.14
N VAL A 186 -9.23 -10.42 17.85
CA VAL A 186 -9.57 -9.00 17.67
C VAL A 186 -10.00 -8.67 16.23
N PRO A 187 -10.73 -7.56 16.02
CA PRO A 187 -11.05 -7.05 14.69
C PRO A 187 -9.82 -6.72 13.84
N PHE A 188 -9.91 -7.00 12.54
CA PHE A 188 -8.84 -6.66 11.60
C PHE A 188 -9.33 -6.48 10.17
N ILE A 189 -8.53 -5.73 9.40
CA ILE A 189 -8.63 -5.64 7.94
C ILE A 189 -7.32 -6.15 7.38
N VAL A 190 -7.36 -7.28 6.68
CA VAL A 190 -6.18 -7.94 6.15
C VAL A 190 -6.36 -8.19 4.66
N GLY A 191 -5.35 -7.85 3.86
CA GLY A 191 -5.33 -8.14 2.44
C GLY A 191 -4.50 -9.37 2.11
N MET A 192 -4.97 -10.23 1.21
CA MET A 192 -4.23 -11.41 0.77
C MET A 192 -4.45 -11.77 -0.69
N HIS A 193 -3.50 -12.53 -1.22
CA HIS A 193 -3.59 -13.05 -2.57
C HIS A 193 -4.51 -14.26 -2.65
N ARG A 194 -5.27 -14.35 -3.75
CA ARG A 194 -6.24 -15.43 -3.99
C ARG A 194 -5.62 -16.83 -3.92
N SER A 195 -4.34 -17.01 -4.23
CA SER A 195 -3.67 -18.31 -4.10
C SER A 195 -3.73 -18.90 -2.70
N PHE A 196 -3.92 -18.07 -1.67
CA PHE A 196 -4.00 -18.50 -0.27
C PHE A 196 -5.43 -18.64 0.25
N TYR A 197 -6.43 -18.49 -0.63
CA TYR A 197 -7.84 -18.47 -0.25
C TYR A 197 -8.30 -19.81 0.33
N ASP A 198 -7.94 -20.92 -0.33
CA ASP A 198 -8.44 -22.26 0.00
C ASP A 198 -7.92 -22.74 1.38
N GLU A 199 -6.73 -22.30 1.78
CA GLU A 199 -6.15 -22.64 3.08
C GLU A 199 -6.78 -21.86 4.24
N VAL A 200 -7.33 -20.68 3.97
CA VAL A 200 -7.88 -19.76 4.98
C VAL A 200 -9.35 -20.06 5.25
N PHE A 201 -10.08 -20.52 4.23
CA PHE A 201 -11.50 -20.88 4.36
C PHE A 201 -11.74 -22.06 5.32
N LEU A 202 -10.70 -22.88 5.57
CA LEU A 202 -10.76 -24.00 6.50
C LEU A 202 -10.61 -23.59 7.98
N ALA A 203 -10.22 -22.34 8.26
CA ALA A 203 -9.76 -21.94 9.58
C ALA A 203 -10.82 -21.28 10.47
N ASP A 204 -11.84 -20.59 9.94
CA ASP A 204 -12.83 -19.88 10.79
C ASP A 204 -14.08 -19.39 10.03
N ASP A 205 -15.28 -19.82 10.43
CA ASP A 205 -16.59 -19.40 9.86
C ASP A 205 -16.96 -17.93 10.18
N VAL A 206 -16.21 -17.26 11.05
CA VAL A 206 -16.52 -15.91 11.57
C VAL A 206 -15.94 -14.79 10.69
N MET A 207 -15.23 -15.16 9.61
CA MET A 207 -14.44 -14.25 8.78
C MET A 207 -15.26 -13.69 7.60
N ASN A 208 -15.28 -12.36 7.43
CA ASN A 208 -15.96 -11.75 6.29
C ASN A 208 -14.96 -11.61 5.14
N ILE A 209 -15.11 -12.44 4.11
CA ILE A 209 -14.18 -12.46 2.98
C ILE A 209 -14.77 -11.68 1.82
N VAL A 210 -14.06 -10.63 1.41
CA VAL A 210 -14.45 -9.80 0.27
C VAL A 210 -13.45 -10.03 -0.86
N SER A 211 -13.88 -10.76 -1.88
CA SER A 211 -13.10 -11.02 -3.09
C SER A 211 -13.36 -9.95 -4.13
N PHE A 212 -12.30 -9.37 -4.69
CA PHE A 212 -12.41 -8.36 -5.75
C PHE A 212 -11.34 -8.52 -6.81
N SER A 213 -11.68 -8.06 -8.00
CA SER A 213 -10.81 -7.97 -9.15
C SER A 213 -11.08 -6.65 -9.84
N LEU A 214 -10.10 -6.12 -10.57
CA LEU A 214 -10.39 -5.03 -11.49
C LEU A 214 -11.47 -5.49 -12.46
N VAL A 215 -12.62 -4.83 -12.43
CA VAL A 215 -13.57 -4.89 -13.55
C VAL A 215 -12.79 -4.31 -14.74
N SER A 216 -12.67 -5.09 -15.82
CA SER A 216 -11.88 -4.72 -16.98
C SER A 216 -12.14 -3.26 -17.36
N LEU A 217 -11.08 -2.43 -17.35
CA LEU A 217 -11.14 -1.09 -17.92
C LEU A 217 -11.69 -1.23 -19.35
N PRO A 218 -12.73 -0.47 -19.75
CA PRO A 218 -12.97 -0.29 -21.16
C PRO A 218 -11.67 0.26 -21.75
N THR A 219 -11.11 -0.48 -22.70
CA THR A 219 -9.81 -0.24 -23.33
C THR A 219 -9.86 1.05 -24.16
N PHE A 220 -9.73 2.21 -23.51
CA PHE A 220 -9.80 3.52 -24.16
C PHE A 220 -8.46 4.05 -24.70
N PHE A 221 -7.42 3.23 -24.78
CA PHE A 221 -6.21 3.57 -25.53
C PHE A 221 -5.81 2.46 -26.50
N LYS A 222 -6.54 2.37 -27.62
CA LYS A 222 -5.92 2.05 -28.92
C LYS A 222 -5.60 3.38 -29.58
N THR A 223 -4.36 3.84 -29.46
CA THR A 223 -3.80 4.83 -30.39
C THR A 223 -3.68 4.16 -31.76
N LYS A 224 -4.25 4.81 -32.78
CA LYS A 224 -3.98 4.51 -34.20
C LYS A 224 -2.49 4.63 -34.52
#